data_AF-A0A8X6XXY4-F1
#
_entry.id   AF-A0A8X6XXY4-F1
#
_cell.length_a   1.000
_cell.length_b   1.000
_cell.length_c   1.000
_cell.angle_alpha   90.00
_cell.angle_beta   90.00
_cell.angle_gamma   90.00
#
_symmetry.space_group_name_H-M   'P 1'
#
loop_
_entity.id
_entity.type
_entity.pdbx_description
1 polymer ?
#
loop_
_entity_poly.entity_id
_entity_poly.type
_entity_poly.pdbx_seq_one_letter_code
_entity_poly.pdbx_strand_id
1 'polypeptide(L)'
;MKDCRLPAYSIKKIPVLNRCREDSGNVIVEGSKLLALKKEVFMPSMLVTLRRSKTEMWVVNGKSQEKVIPQGMCVAFAEPFCPDCIDTISETSRVPTEISETKQSFEFLMMISPDLDANQKLMLVDVLQEYSEAFKESKNVTAQITV
;
A
#
# COMPACT_ATOMS: atom_id res chain seq x y z
N MET A 1 3.63 3.13 -28.90
CA MET A 1 2.91 1.95 -28.34
C MET A 1 1.44 2.09 -28.72
N LYS A 2 0.60 1.07 -28.55
CA LYS A 2 -0.85 1.17 -28.74
C LYS A 2 -1.52 0.90 -27.39
N ASP A 3 -2.77 1.33 -27.24
CA ASP A 3 -3.58 0.97 -26.08
C ASP A 3 -3.60 -0.54 -25.88
N CYS A 4 -3.53 -0.97 -24.61
CA CYS A 4 -3.57 -2.39 -24.29
C CYS A 4 -5.00 -2.83 -23.97
N ARG A 5 -5.53 -3.74 -24.79
CA ARG A 5 -6.83 -4.38 -24.57
C ARG A 5 -6.68 -5.66 -23.74
N LEU A 6 -7.56 -5.80 -22.77
CA LEU A 6 -7.68 -6.91 -21.85
C LEU A 6 -9.07 -7.53 -22.00
N PRO A 7 -9.18 -8.75 -22.56
CA PRO A 7 -10.44 -9.47 -22.63
C PRO A 7 -11.10 -9.61 -21.25
N ALA A 8 -12.42 -9.86 -21.25
CA ALA A 8 -13.15 -10.20 -20.03
C ALA A 8 -12.49 -11.38 -19.31
N TYR A 9 -12.44 -11.34 -17.97
CA TYR A 9 -11.90 -12.41 -17.12
C TYR A 9 -10.53 -12.96 -17.55
N SER A 10 -9.58 -12.05 -17.82
CA SER A 10 -8.28 -12.42 -18.36
C SER A 10 -7.12 -11.98 -17.48
N ILE A 11 -6.02 -12.71 -17.61
CA ILE A 11 -4.71 -12.34 -17.09
C ILE A 11 -3.79 -12.21 -18.30
N LYS A 12 -3.06 -11.10 -18.39
CA LYS A 12 -2.21 -10.81 -19.55
C LYS A 12 -0.89 -10.21 -19.10
N LYS A 13 0.18 -10.64 -19.76
CA LYS A 13 1.49 -10.01 -19.64
C LYS A 13 1.59 -8.86 -20.64
N ILE A 14 1.93 -7.68 -20.14
CA ILE A 14 2.06 -6.46 -20.94
C ILE A 14 3.50 -5.95 -20.93
N PRO A 15 4.04 -5.52 -22.06
CA PRO A 15 5.33 -4.85 -22.09
C PRO A 15 5.17 -3.43 -21.53
N VAL A 16 6.08 -3.03 -20.66
CA VAL A 16 6.12 -1.72 -20.02
C VAL A 16 7.50 -1.11 -20.18
N LEU A 17 7.54 0.19 -20.43
CA LEU A 17 8.79 0.92 -20.58
C LEU A 17 9.23 1.44 -19.22
N ASN A 18 10.42 1.03 -18.81
CA ASN A 18 11.03 1.49 -17.57
C ASN A 18 11.69 2.84 -17.81
N ARG A 19 11.34 3.84 -16.99
CA ARG A 19 12.00 5.16 -17.01
C ARG A 19 13.28 5.19 -16.18
N CYS A 20 13.69 4.06 -15.59
CA CYS A 20 14.90 3.99 -14.78
C CYS A 20 16.12 4.33 -15.63
N ARG A 21 16.98 5.20 -15.10
CA ARG A 21 18.24 5.58 -15.77
C ARG A 21 19.29 4.49 -15.69
N GLU A 22 19.20 3.58 -14.74
CA GLU A 22 20.16 2.50 -14.48
C GLU A 22 19.43 1.17 -14.32
N ASP A 23 20.14 0.07 -14.54
CA ASP A 23 19.62 -1.25 -14.19
C ASP A 23 19.48 -1.31 -12.68
N SER A 24 18.24 -1.46 -12.20
CA SER A 24 17.96 -1.59 -10.79
C SER A 24 18.05 -3.05 -10.39
N GLY A 25 18.40 -3.30 -9.12
CA GLY A 25 18.31 -4.63 -8.52
C GLY A 25 16.87 -5.17 -8.50
N ASN A 26 16.64 -6.19 -7.68
CA ASN A 26 15.28 -6.67 -7.45
C ASN A 26 14.45 -5.56 -6.80
N VAL A 27 13.25 -5.36 -7.32
CA VAL A 27 12.27 -4.39 -6.81
C VAL A 27 10.95 -5.07 -6.57
N ILE A 28 10.22 -4.58 -5.57
CA ILE A 28 8.80 -4.87 -5.43
C ILE A 28 8.05 -3.90 -6.34
N VAL A 29 7.24 -4.44 -7.23
CA VAL A 29 6.38 -3.68 -8.13
C VAL A 29 4.95 -3.76 -7.62
N GLU A 30 4.38 -2.61 -7.33
CA GLU A 30 3.01 -2.45 -6.86
C GLU A 30 2.12 -1.84 -7.93
N GLY A 31 0.89 -2.35 -8.04
CA GLY A 31 -0.09 -1.86 -9.01
C GLY A 31 -0.48 -0.41 -8.74
N SER A 32 -0.57 0.39 -9.81
CA SER A 32 -1.04 1.78 -9.70
C SER A 32 -2.48 1.82 -9.17
N LYS A 33 -2.72 2.55 -8.07
CA LYS A 33 -4.08 2.76 -7.53
C LYS A 33 -5.05 3.32 -8.57
N LEU A 34 -4.55 4.15 -9.49
CA LEU A 34 -5.36 4.69 -10.59
C LEU A 34 -5.77 3.62 -11.61
N LEU A 35 -4.94 2.58 -11.81
CA LEU A 35 -5.28 1.45 -12.67
C LEU A 35 -6.45 0.66 -12.08
N ALA A 36 -6.40 0.37 -10.78
CA ALA A 36 -7.48 -0.31 -10.07
C ALA A 36 -8.76 0.54 -10.03
N LEU A 37 -8.68 1.80 -9.59
CA LEU A 37 -9.86 2.63 -9.34
C LEU A 37 -10.52 3.17 -10.63
N LYS A 38 -9.73 3.57 -11.64
CA LYS A 38 -10.28 4.21 -12.85
C LYS A 38 -10.48 3.23 -14.01
N LYS A 39 -9.73 2.14 -14.05
CA LYS A 39 -9.81 1.15 -15.14
C LYS A 39 -10.37 -0.19 -14.70
N GLU A 40 -10.54 -0.40 -13.40
CA GLU A 40 -10.96 -1.70 -12.83
C GLU A 40 -10.07 -2.85 -13.32
N VAL A 41 -8.79 -2.54 -13.54
CA VAL A 41 -7.75 -3.49 -13.89
C VAL A 41 -6.84 -3.61 -12.68
N PHE A 42 -6.64 -4.84 -12.23
CA PHE A 42 -5.74 -5.12 -11.13
C PHE A 42 -4.36 -5.48 -11.65
N MET A 43 -3.33 -5.09 -10.93
CA MET A 43 -1.98 -5.57 -11.14
C MET A 43 -1.51 -6.19 -9.83
N PRO A 44 -1.17 -7.49 -9.80
CA PRO A 44 -0.63 -8.12 -8.60
C PRO A 44 0.72 -7.52 -8.23
N SER A 45 1.03 -7.52 -6.94
CA SER A 45 2.37 -7.24 -6.43
C SER A 45 3.35 -8.27 -6.96
N MET A 46 4.51 -7.83 -7.47
CA MET A 46 5.49 -8.72 -8.09
C MET A 46 6.91 -8.34 -7.71
N LEU A 47 7.75 -9.34 -7.42
CA LEU A 47 9.19 -9.16 -7.38
C LEU A 47 9.73 -9.20 -8.81
N VAL A 48 10.39 -8.13 -9.26
CA VAL A 48 10.89 -8.02 -10.62
C VAL A 48 12.30 -7.45 -10.63
N THR A 49 13.15 -7.93 -11.52
CA THR A 49 14.43 -7.28 -11.83
C THR A 49 14.20 -6.24 -12.93
N LEU A 50 14.34 -4.96 -12.62
CA LEU A 50 14.16 -3.88 -13.59
C LEU A 50 15.40 -3.72 -14.47
N ARG A 51 15.25 -3.97 -15.77
CA ARG A 51 16.29 -3.72 -16.76
C ARG A 51 16.00 -2.43 -17.53
N ARG A 52 17.04 -1.72 -17.97
CA ARG A 52 16.91 -0.63 -18.94
C ARG A 52 16.14 -1.13 -20.15
N SER A 53 15.21 -0.30 -20.63
CA SER A 53 14.23 -0.58 -21.70
C SER A 53 12.87 -1.12 -21.24
N LYS A 54 12.63 -2.42 -21.41
CA LYS A 54 11.31 -3.05 -21.28
C LYS A 54 11.32 -4.12 -20.22
N THR A 55 10.33 -4.05 -19.35
CA THR A 55 9.95 -5.13 -18.44
C THR A 55 8.56 -5.61 -18.84
N GLU A 56 8.25 -6.87 -18.56
CA GLU A 56 6.91 -7.39 -18.70
C GLU A 56 6.23 -7.43 -17.34
N MET A 57 4.99 -6.92 -17.26
CA MET A 57 4.20 -6.90 -16.04
C MET A 57 2.88 -7.64 -16.27
N TRP A 58 2.37 -8.32 -15.24
CA TRP A 58 1.07 -8.97 -15.30
C TRP A 58 -0.04 -8.00 -14.93
N VAL A 59 -1.14 -8.06 -15.67
CA VAL A 59 -2.37 -7.32 -15.38
C VAL A 59 -3.57 -8.25 -15.49
N VAL A 60 -4.58 -7.97 -14.69
CA VAL A 60 -5.76 -8.81 -14.50
C VAL A 60 -7.01 -7.99 -14.75
N ASN A 61 -7.86 -8.47 -15.65
CA ASN A 61 -9.22 -8.01 -15.81
C ASN A 61 -10.16 -9.02 -15.15
N GLY A 62 -10.66 -8.69 -13.95
CA GLY A 62 -11.65 -9.51 -13.25
C GLY A 62 -13.11 -9.22 -13.66
N LYS A 63 -13.34 -8.42 -14.70
CA LYS A 63 -14.68 -7.98 -15.11
C LYS A 63 -15.15 -8.73 -16.36
N SER A 64 -16.47 -8.77 -16.53
CA SER A 64 -17.16 -9.38 -17.69
C SER A 64 -17.02 -8.60 -18.99
N GLN A 65 -16.52 -7.36 -18.93
CA GLN A 65 -16.33 -6.50 -20.09
C GLN A 65 -14.84 -6.38 -20.42
N GLU A 66 -14.52 -6.17 -21.71
CA GLU A 66 -13.17 -5.80 -22.13
C GLU A 66 -12.75 -4.50 -21.44
N LYS A 67 -11.50 -4.47 -20.96
CA LYS A 67 -10.88 -3.27 -20.39
C LYS A 67 -9.74 -2.79 -21.27
N VAL A 68 -9.52 -1.48 -21.26
CA VAL A 68 -8.46 -0.83 -22.04
C VAL A 68 -7.57 -0.02 -21.11
N ILE A 69 -6.28 -0.32 -21.13
CA ILE A 69 -5.24 0.51 -20.53
C ILE A 69 -4.71 1.47 -21.61
N PRO A 70 -4.94 2.79 -21.48
CA PRO A 70 -4.46 3.75 -22.44
C PRO A 70 -2.93 3.80 -22.50
N GLN A 71 -2.39 4.04 -23.68
CA GLN A 71 -0.96 4.29 -23.84
C GLN A 71 -0.51 5.45 -22.96
N GLY A 72 0.62 5.29 -22.27
CA GLY A 72 1.22 6.33 -21.43
C GLY A 72 0.66 6.38 -20.00
N MET A 73 -0.38 5.61 -19.69
CA MET A 73 -0.86 5.46 -18.32
C MET A 73 0.19 4.75 -17.45
N CYS A 74 0.43 5.26 -16.25
CA CYS A 74 1.27 4.59 -15.26
C CYS A 74 0.51 3.38 -14.70
N VAL A 75 1.05 2.18 -14.93
CA VAL A 75 0.43 0.91 -14.49
C VAL A 75 0.97 0.41 -13.16
N ALA A 76 2.16 0.85 -12.75
CA ALA A 76 2.82 0.36 -11.55
C ALA A 76 3.84 1.34 -10.99
N PHE A 77 4.15 1.17 -9.71
CA PHE A 77 5.25 1.81 -9.01
C PHE A 77 6.22 0.73 -8.54
N ALA A 78 7.49 1.09 -8.39
CA ALA A 78 8.53 0.15 -7.98
C ALA A 78 9.27 0.70 -6.76
N GLU A 79 9.50 -0.16 -5.78
CA GLU A 79 10.26 0.11 -4.58
C GLU A 79 11.45 -0.86 -4.47
N PRO A 80 12.63 -0.42 -4.03
CA PRO A 80 13.77 -1.30 -3.80
C PRO A 80 13.39 -2.46 -2.87
N PHE A 81 13.67 -3.69 -3.27
CA PHE A 81 13.49 -4.84 -2.40
C PHE A 81 14.67 -4.91 -1.42
N CYS A 82 14.38 -4.76 -0.11
CA CYS A 82 15.34 -5.01 0.95
C CYS A 82 15.04 -6.37 1.59
N PRO A 83 15.84 -7.43 1.31
CA PRO A 83 15.62 -8.75 1.88
C PRO A 83 15.86 -8.82 3.40
N ASP A 84 16.56 -7.83 3.97
CA ASP A 84 17.05 -7.86 5.35
C ASP A 84 16.06 -7.28 6.39
N CYS A 85 14.84 -6.90 5.99
CA CYS A 85 13.89 -6.23 6.87
C CYS A 85 12.58 -7.00 7.05
N ILE A 86 12.55 -7.87 8.07
CA ILE A 86 11.48 -7.97 9.08
C ILE A 86 12.17 -8.41 10.37
N ASP A 87 12.21 -7.55 11.39
CA ASP A 87 12.58 -7.99 12.73
C ASP A 87 11.40 -8.83 13.26
N THR A 88 11.68 -10.06 13.70
CA THR A 88 10.64 -10.93 14.25
C THR A 88 10.17 -10.38 15.59
N ILE A 89 8.87 -10.49 15.87
CA ILE A 89 8.37 -10.29 17.24
C ILE A 89 9.05 -11.36 18.11
N SER A 90 10.08 -10.99 18.87
CA SER A 90 10.74 -11.89 19.80
C SER A 90 10.01 -11.85 21.15
N GLU A 91 10.10 -12.93 21.92
CA GLU A 91 9.62 -12.94 23.32
C GLU A 91 10.36 -11.91 24.20
N THR A 92 11.52 -11.44 23.75
CA THR A 92 12.31 -10.36 24.37
C THR A 92 11.97 -8.98 23.84
N SER A 93 11.10 -8.88 22.83
CA SER A 93 10.54 -7.61 22.38
C SER A 93 9.84 -7.01 23.59
N ARG A 94 10.19 -5.77 23.90
CA ARG A 94 9.58 -5.05 25.02
C ARG A 94 8.06 -5.16 24.88
N VAL A 95 7.39 -5.37 26.01
CA VAL A 95 5.92 -5.37 26.12
C VAL A 95 5.38 -4.25 25.22
N PRO A 96 4.38 -4.53 24.36
CA PRO A 96 3.74 -3.49 23.56
C PRO A 96 3.49 -2.28 24.46
N THR A 97 4.04 -1.12 24.09
CA THR A 97 3.82 0.07 24.89
C THR A 97 2.36 0.42 24.74
N GLU A 98 1.56 0.06 25.74
CA GLU A 98 0.19 0.55 25.84
C GLU A 98 0.27 2.08 25.89
N ILE A 99 -0.36 2.71 24.91
CA ILE A 99 -0.34 4.15 24.78
C ILE A 99 -1.17 4.71 25.94
N SER A 100 -0.48 5.17 27.00
CA SER A 100 -1.12 5.95 28.05
C SER A 100 -1.69 7.25 27.45
N GLU A 101 -2.93 7.59 27.84
CA GLU A 101 -3.67 8.79 27.41
C GLU A 101 -2.85 10.09 27.51
N THR A 102 -1.84 10.13 28.40
CA THR A 102 -1.01 11.33 28.63
C THR A 102 0.14 11.54 27.64
N LYS A 103 0.43 10.59 26.74
CA LYS A 103 1.54 10.69 25.75
C LYS A 103 1.12 10.55 24.28
N GLN A 104 -0.18 10.55 23.99
CA GLN A 104 -0.73 10.29 22.65
C GLN A 104 -0.28 11.29 21.56
N SER A 105 -0.03 12.56 21.92
CA SER A 105 0.37 13.59 20.94
C SER A 105 1.69 13.29 20.23
N PHE A 106 2.69 12.80 20.96
CA PHE A 106 4.01 12.51 20.41
C PHE A 106 4.01 11.27 19.50
N GLU A 107 3.26 10.24 19.89
CA GLU A 107 3.10 9.01 19.09
C GLU A 107 2.26 9.26 17.82
N PHE A 108 1.22 10.11 17.90
CA PHE A 108 0.47 10.53 16.71
C PHE A 108 1.35 11.27 15.69
N LEU A 109 2.28 12.12 16.15
CA LEU A 109 3.24 12.75 15.27
C LEU A 109 4.14 11.75 14.54
N MET A 110 4.42 10.59 15.13
CA MET A 110 5.19 9.53 14.48
C MET A 110 4.40 8.76 13.40
N MET A 111 3.07 8.76 13.48
CA MET A 111 2.19 8.16 12.45
C MET A 111 1.89 9.11 11.29
N ILE A 112 2.09 10.41 11.48
CA ILE A 112 1.79 11.43 10.48
C ILE A 112 2.99 11.58 9.53
N SER A 113 2.70 11.62 8.23
CA SER A 113 3.74 11.73 7.19
C SER A 113 4.65 12.96 7.42
N PRO A 114 5.98 12.81 7.26
CA PRO A 114 6.90 13.93 7.38
C PRO A 114 6.68 15.02 6.32
N ASP A 115 6.01 14.71 5.20
CA ASP A 115 5.79 15.62 4.08
C ASP A 115 4.74 16.72 4.35
N LEU A 116 3.99 16.61 5.44
CA LEU A 116 3.01 17.62 5.84
C LEU A 116 3.69 18.82 6.51
N ASP A 117 3.15 20.02 6.27
CA ASP A 117 3.60 21.22 6.96
C ASP A 117 3.22 21.21 8.46
N ALA A 118 3.80 22.11 9.24
CA ALA A 118 3.60 22.14 10.69
C ALA A 118 2.12 22.33 11.09
N ASN A 119 1.37 23.14 10.35
CA ASN A 119 -0.03 23.41 10.66
C ASN A 119 -0.91 22.21 10.31
N GLN A 120 -0.66 21.57 9.16
CA GLN A 120 -1.35 20.34 8.75
C GLN A 120 -1.10 19.20 9.75
N LYS A 121 0.14 19.07 10.23
CA LYS A 121 0.50 18.09 11.26
C LYS A 121 -0.27 18.33 12.55
N LEU A 122 -0.29 19.57 13.05
CA LEU A 122 -1.03 19.91 14.27
C LEU A 122 -2.53 19.63 14.13
N MET A 123 -3.16 20.04 13.03
CA MET A 123 -4.57 19.77 12.77
C MET A 123 -4.89 18.27 12.75
N LEU A 124 -4.01 17.46 12.17
CA LEU A 124 -4.22 16.01 12.11
C LEU A 124 -3.98 15.35 13.47
N VAL A 125 -3.04 15.84 14.28
CA VAL A 125 -2.88 15.40 15.68
C VAL A 125 -4.15 15.70 16.48
N ASP A 126 -4.72 16.90 16.33
CA ASP A 126 -5.94 17.29 17.06
C ASP A 126 -7.11 16.36 16.71
N VAL A 127 -7.30 16.02 15.42
CA VAL A 127 -8.32 15.06 14.98
C VAL A 127 -8.05 13.66 15.56
N LEU A 128 -6.80 13.18 15.51
CA LEU A 128 -6.48 11.86 16.05
C LEU A 128 -6.69 11.77 17.57
N GLN A 129 -6.48 12.88 18.29
CA GLN A 129 -6.80 12.98 19.71
C GLN A 129 -8.30 12.98 19.96
N GLU A 130 -9.07 13.77 19.20
CA GLU A 130 -10.52 13.88 19.33
C GLU A 130 -11.21 12.51 19.18
N TYR A 131 -10.71 11.68 18.25
CA TYR A 131 -11.26 10.36 17.96
C TYR A 131 -10.44 9.20 18.54
N SER A 132 -9.56 9.46 19.51
CA SER A 132 -8.70 8.43 20.13
C SER A 132 -9.50 7.27 20.74
N GLU A 133 -10.71 7.55 21.25
CA GLU A 133 -11.63 6.54 21.79
C GLU A 133 -12.15 5.55 20.75
N ALA A 134 -12.18 5.91 19.45
CA ALA A 134 -12.61 5.00 18.38
C ALA A 134 -11.65 3.80 18.21
N PHE A 135 -10.44 3.91 18.74
CA PHE A 135 -9.42 2.87 18.71
C PHE A 135 -9.36 2.03 20.00
N LYS A 136 -10.18 2.36 21.01
CA LYS A 136 -10.28 1.55 22.23
C LYS A 136 -11.15 0.33 21.97
N GLU A 137 -10.63 -0.84 22.31
CA GLU A 137 -11.38 -2.09 22.24
C GLU A 137 -12.59 -2.02 23.18
N SER A 138 -13.80 -2.24 22.65
CA SER A 138 -15.00 -2.27 23.49
C SER A 138 -14.89 -3.46 24.44
N LYS A 139 -14.72 -3.21 25.74
CA LYS A 139 -14.85 -4.24 26.77
C LYS A 139 -16.28 -4.75 26.75
N ASN A 140 -16.55 -5.81 26.00
CA ASN A 140 -17.79 -6.55 26.11
C ASN A 140 -17.85 -7.10 27.55
N VAL A 141 -18.73 -6.51 28.36
CA VAL A 141 -19.06 -7.04 29.69
C VAL A 141 -19.72 -8.39 29.46
N THR A 142 -18.98 -9.46 29.73
CA THR A 142 -19.52 -10.82 29.80
C THR A 142 -20.52 -10.86 30.97
N ALA A 143 -21.80 -10.65 30.68
CA ALA A 143 -22.85 -11.01 31.62
C ALA A 143 -22.83 -12.54 31.76
N GLN A 144 -22.31 -13.02 32.90
CA GLN A 144 -22.42 -14.42 33.27
C GLN A 144 -23.90 -14.72 33.50
N ILE A 145 -24.50 -15.52 32.61
CA ILE A 145 -25.76 -16.21 32.89
C ILE A 145 -25.38 -17.46 33.67
N THR A 146 -25.60 -17.44 34.98
CA THR A 146 -25.59 -18.64 35.81
C THR A 146 -26.84 -19.44 35.51
N VAL A 147 -26.66 -20.71 35.11
CA VAL A 147 -27.74 -21.69 34.89
C VAL A 147 -28.38 -22.09 36.20
#